data_AF-A0A1S3DI45-F1
#
_entry.id   AF-A0A1S3DI45-F1
#
_cell.length_a   1.000
_cell.length_b   1.000
_cell.length_c   1.000
_cell.angle_alpha   90.00
_cell.angle_beta   90.00
_cell.angle_gamma   90.00
#
_symmetry.space_group_name_H-M   'P 1'
#
loop_
_entity.id
_entity.type
_entity.pdbx_description
1 polymer ?
#
loop_
_entity_poly.entity_id
_entity_poly.type
_entity_poly.pdbx_seq_one_letter_code
_entity_poly.pdbx_strand_id
1 'polypeptide(L)'
;MAPQKGKLATKGQKQIVEDNAATLSFYRNMVYGANGVYLVVMTILGASWTLGTGFLLLLALCSYVGSYQFMKYMSTPKYGPDEKTLLDSGSDLNMEGGLGESAITAPIRGFYLVWINFLGPWFFQSAPEQPEVSEKKQKKMERRMKRLG
;
A
#
# COMPACT_ATOMS: atom_id res chain seq x y z
N MET A 1 9.77 24.16 30.36
CA MET A 1 8.70 23.43 29.65
C MET A 1 8.81 23.76 28.18
N ALA A 2 9.17 22.79 27.34
CA ALA A 2 9.27 23.02 25.89
C ALA A 2 7.86 23.24 25.29
N PRO A 3 7.69 24.20 24.36
CA PRO A 3 6.40 24.45 23.73
C PRO A 3 6.02 23.24 22.87
N GLN A 4 4.83 22.67 23.10
CA GLN A 4 4.33 21.56 22.30
C GLN A 4 4.08 22.02 20.86
N LYS A 5 4.73 21.27 19.97
CA LYS A 5 4.83 21.41 18.52
C LYS A 5 3.44 21.46 17.87
N GLY A 6 3.19 22.52 17.11
CA GLY A 6 2.27 22.60 15.96
C GLY A 6 0.86 22.03 16.14
N LYS A 7 -0.10 22.89 16.49
CA LYS A 7 -1.53 22.64 16.22
C LYS A 7 -1.69 22.51 14.70
N LEU A 8 -1.71 21.27 14.17
CA LEU A 8 -2.38 21.01 12.90
C LEU A 8 -3.81 21.54 13.04
N ALA A 9 -4.29 22.30 12.06
CA ALA A 9 -5.63 22.87 12.08
C ALA A 9 -6.66 21.74 12.27
N THR A 10 -7.22 21.64 13.46
CA THR A 10 -8.13 20.55 13.85
C THR A 10 -9.51 20.84 13.30
N LYS A 11 -10.01 19.97 12.41
CA LYS A 11 -11.44 19.88 12.09
C LYS A 11 -12.24 19.86 13.41
N GLY A 12 -13.41 20.52 13.44
CA GLY A 12 -14.25 20.51 14.64
C GLY A 12 -14.71 19.09 14.99
N GLN A 13 -14.71 18.71 16.27
CA GLN A 13 -15.05 17.33 16.70
C GLN A 13 -16.39 16.83 16.15
N LYS A 14 -17.40 17.71 16.03
CA LYS A 14 -18.70 17.35 15.42
C LYS A 14 -18.57 16.96 13.95
N GLN A 15 -17.73 17.68 13.21
CA GLN A 15 -17.47 17.38 11.81
C GLN A 15 -16.71 16.06 11.66
N ILE A 16 -15.80 15.72 12.58
CA ILE A 16 -15.12 14.41 12.59
C ILE A 16 -16.14 13.28 12.74
N VAL A 17 -17.16 13.42 13.58
CA VAL A 17 -18.21 12.40 13.75
C VAL A 17 -19.00 12.20 12.45
N GLU A 18 -19.37 13.30 11.78
CA GLU A 18 -20.10 13.26 10.52
C GLU A 18 -19.24 12.67 9.39
N ASP A 19 -18.00 13.14 9.25
CA ASP A 19 -17.01 12.64 8.29
C ASP A 19 -16.74 11.14 8.51
N ASN A 20 -16.62 10.69 9.76
CA ASN A 20 -16.41 9.27 10.10
C ASN A 20 -17.60 8.40 9.69
N ALA A 21 -18.83 8.86 9.91
CA ALA A 21 -20.04 8.14 9.50
C ALA A 21 -20.12 8.04 7.96
N ALA A 22 -19.84 9.13 7.26
CA ALA A 22 -19.76 9.15 5.80
C ALA A 22 -18.68 8.18 5.30
N THR A 23 -17.50 8.20 5.92
CA THR A 23 -16.35 7.34 5.58
C THR A 23 -16.68 5.86 5.73
N LEU A 24 -17.30 5.45 6.84
CA LEU A 24 -17.75 4.06 7.03
C LEU A 24 -18.76 3.64 5.96
N SER A 25 -19.73 4.51 5.66
CA SER A 25 -20.75 4.21 4.65
C SER A 25 -20.15 4.09 3.24
N PHE A 26 -19.16 4.93 2.93
CA PHE A 26 -18.41 4.90 1.69
C PHE A 26 -17.65 3.58 1.53
N TYR A 27 -16.84 3.18 2.54
CA TYR A 27 -16.07 1.94 2.49
C TYR A 27 -16.97 0.71 2.39
N ARG A 28 -18.08 0.67 3.14
CA ARG A 28 -19.07 -0.41 3.06
C ARG A 28 -19.63 -0.53 1.64
N ASN A 29 -20.11 0.57 1.09
CA ASN A 29 -20.71 0.59 -0.24
C ASN A 29 -19.68 0.25 -1.33
N MET A 30 -18.43 0.69 -1.18
CA MET A 30 -17.33 0.36 -2.08
C MET A 30 -17.01 -1.14 -2.08
N VAL A 31 -16.93 -1.78 -0.90
CA VAL A 31 -16.70 -3.22 -0.80
C VAL A 31 -17.82 -3.99 -1.50
N TYR A 32 -19.08 -3.64 -1.26
CA TYR A 32 -20.21 -4.29 -1.94
C TYR A 32 -20.21 -4.04 -3.45
N GLY A 33 -19.93 -2.81 -3.89
CA GLY A 33 -19.85 -2.45 -5.30
C GLY A 33 -18.75 -3.23 -6.02
N ALA A 34 -17.53 -3.26 -5.48
CA ALA A 34 -16.40 -3.97 -6.08
C ALA A 34 -16.62 -5.49 -6.14
N ASN A 35 -17.13 -6.09 -5.06
CA ASN A 35 -17.46 -7.53 -5.07
C ASN A 35 -18.61 -7.83 -6.03
N GLY A 36 -19.64 -6.97 -6.08
CA GLY A 36 -20.74 -7.11 -7.04
C GLY A 36 -20.27 -7.07 -8.49
N VAL A 37 -19.43 -6.10 -8.85
CA VAL A 37 -18.83 -6.02 -10.19
C VAL A 37 -17.99 -7.26 -10.49
N TYR A 38 -17.14 -7.69 -9.56
CA TYR A 38 -16.33 -8.89 -9.73
C TYR A 38 -17.19 -10.12 -10.02
N LEU A 39 -18.23 -10.37 -9.21
CA LEU A 39 -19.13 -11.50 -9.39
C LEU A 39 -19.83 -11.44 -10.75
N VAL A 40 -20.38 -10.28 -11.13
CA VAL A 40 -21.10 -10.09 -12.40
C VAL A 40 -20.18 -10.27 -13.61
N VAL A 41 -18.98 -9.69 -13.59
CA VAL A 41 -18.04 -9.83 -14.71
C VAL A 41 -17.59 -11.29 -14.84
N MET A 42 -17.27 -11.95 -13.72
CA MET A 42 -16.84 -13.35 -13.74
C MET A 42 -17.94 -14.30 -14.21
N THR A 43 -19.21 -14.04 -13.88
CA THR A 43 -20.32 -14.86 -14.41
C THR A 43 -20.52 -14.65 -15.90
N ILE A 44 -20.44 -13.41 -16.41
CA ILE A 44 -20.57 -13.12 -17.85
C ILE A 44 -19.42 -13.74 -18.66
N LEU A 45 -18.20 -13.73 -18.13
CA LEU A 45 -17.03 -14.33 -18.78
C LEU A 45 -16.98 -15.86 -18.68
N GLY A 46 -17.99 -16.51 -18.10
CA GLY A 46 -18.08 -17.96 -18.01
C GLY A 46 -17.10 -18.59 -17.02
N ALA A 47 -16.73 -17.87 -15.96
CA ALA A 47 -15.80 -18.37 -14.95
C ALA A 47 -16.36 -19.62 -14.25
N SER A 48 -15.50 -20.64 -14.09
CA SER A 48 -15.82 -21.86 -13.36
C SER A 48 -15.68 -21.65 -11.86
N TRP A 49 -16.81 -21.65 -11.15
CA TRP A 49 -16.86 -21.54 -9.69
C TRP A 49 -16.44 -22.86 -9.05
N THR A 50 -15.36 -22.83 -8.28
CA THR A 50 -14.84 -24.00 -7.56
C THR A 50 -15.02 -23.83 -6.06
N LEU A 51 -15.02 -24.92 -5.30
CA LEU A 51 -15.10 -24.84 -3.83
C LEU A 51 -13.92 -24.03 -3.23
N GLY A 52 -12.72 -24.13 -3.83
CA GLY A 52 -11.55 -23.36 -3.41
C GLY A 52 -11.72 -21.85 -3.60
N THR A 53 -12.31 -21.41 -4.72
CA THR A 53 -12.62 -19.99 -4.95
C THR A 53 -13.72 -19.49 -4.01
N GLY A 54 -14.75 -20.31 -3.75
CA GLY A 54 -15.77 -20.00 -2.74
C GLY A 54 -15.19 -19.80 -1.33
N PHE A 55 -14.25 -20.66 -0.91
CA PHE A 55 -13.57 -20.53 0.38
C PHE A 55 -12.74 -19.24 0.48
N LEU A 56 -11.98 -18.89 -0.57
CA LEU A 56 -11.19 -17.66 -0.60
C LEU A 56 -12.08 -16.40 -0.57
N LEU A 57 -13.23 -16.43 -1.24
CA LEU A 57 -14.22 -15.35 -1.18
C LEU A 57 -14.82 -15.21 0.22
N LEU A 58 -15.12 -16.31 0.90
CA LEU A 58 -15.56 -16.27 2.31
C LEU A 58 -14.49 -15.70 3.24
N LEU A 59 -13.23 -16.11 3.06
CA LEU A 59 -12.12 -15.56 3.84
C LEU A 59 -11.95 -14.05 3.61
N ALA A 60 -12.05 -13.60 2.36
CA ALA A 60 -12.03 -12.18 2.01
C ALA A 60 -13.19 -11.40 2.65
N LEU A 61 -14.42 -11.95 2.61
CA LEU A 61 -15.58 -11.36 3.27
C LEU A 61 -15.37 -11.24 4.78
N CYS A 62 -14.85 -12.28 5.44
CA CYS A 62 -14.52 -12.24 6.86
C CYS A 62 -13.49 -11.15 7.17
N SER A 63 -12.44 -11.01 6.35
CA SER A 63 -11.46 -9.93 6.49
C SER A 63 -12.10 -8.55 6.34
N TYR A 64 -12.97 -8.32 5.35
CA TYR A 64 -13.67 -7.05 5.19
C TYR A 64 -14.57 -6.73 6.37
N VAL A 65 -15.30 -7.71 6.88
CA VAL A 65 -16.15 -7.54 8.08
C VAL A 65 -15.29 -7.20 9.29
N GLY A 66 -14.18 -7.91 9.51
CA GLY A 66 -13.25 -7.63 10.61
C GLY A 66 -12.70 -6.21 10.56
N SER A 67 -12.20 -5.79 9.39
CA SER A 67 -11.69 -4.43 9.19
C SER A 67 -12.76 -3.36 9.39
N TYR A 68 -13.98 -3.59 8.89
CA TYR A 68 -15.10 -2.67 9.08
C TYR A 68 -15.48 -2.51 10.55
N GLN A 69 -15.54 -3.62 11.30
CA GLN A 69 -15.85 -3.58 12.73
C GLN A 69 -14.78 -2.84 13.53
N PHE A 70 -13.51 -3.04 13.17
CA PHE A 70 -12.40 -2.31 13.77
C PHE A 70 -12.51 -0.80 13.50
N MET A 71 -12.75 -0.38 12.25
CA MET A 71 -12.95 1.04 11.90
C MET A 71 -14.14 1.64 12.65
N LYS A 72 -15.27 0.92 12.70
CA LYS A 72 -16.47 1.35 13.41
C LYS A 72 -16.22 1.55 14.90
N TYR A 73 -15.50 0.63 15.53
CA TYR A 73 -15.14 0.71 16.94
C TYR A 73 -14.27 1.95 17.22
N MET A 74 -13.24 2.18 16.40
CA MET A 74 -12.30 3.29 16.57
C MET A 74 -12.94 4.67 16.34
N SER A 75 -13.96 4.75 15.50
CA SER A 75 -14.63 6.01 15.14
C SER A 75 -15.89 6.29 15.96
N THR A 76 -16.20 5.47 16.97
CA THR A 76 -17.44 5.60 17.74
C THR A 76 -17.36 6.83 18.66
N PRO A 77 -18.27 7.81 18.51
CA PRO A 77 -18.32 8.98 19.38
C PRO A 77 -18.83 8.61 20.78
N LYS A 78 -18.31 9.30 21.80
CA LYS A 78 -18.79 9.22 23.18
C LYS A 78 -19.44 10.54 23.56
N TYR A 79 -20.64 10.44 24.11
CA TYR A 79 -21.43 11.59 24.55
C TYR A 79 -21.50 11.64 26.08
N GLY A 80 -21.73 12.83 26.61
CA GLY A 80 -21.92 13.05 28.04
C GLY A 80 -23.33 12.67 28.52
N PRO A 81 -23.60 12.84 29.82
CA PRO A 81 -24.88 12.46 30.43
C PRO A 81 -26.11 13.10 29.77
N ASP A 82 -25.93 14.29 29.20
CA ASP A 82 -27.00 15.07 28.57
C ASP A 82 -27.17 14.77 27.07
N GLU A 83 -26.36 13.85 26.50
CA GLU A 83 -26.31 13.40 25.09
C GLU A 83 -25.99 14.50 24.05
N LYS A 84 -26.24 15.76 24.37
CA LYS A 84 -25.97 16.95 23.55
C LYS A 84 -24.51 17.41 23.60
N THR A 85 -23.79 16.99 24.63
CA THR A 85 -22.37 17.32 24.82
C THR A 85 -21.53 16.16 24.28
N LEU A 86 -20.86 16.40 23.16
CA LEU A 86 -19.88 15.46 22.60
C LEU A 86 -18.63 15.48 23.47
N LEU A 87 -18.31 14.35 24.12
CA LEU A 87 -17.10 14.22 24.95
C LEU A 87 -15.90 13.77 24.13
N ASP A 88 -16.12 12.89 23.15
CA ASP A 88 -15.09 12.34 22.29
C ASP A 88 -15.70 12.03 20.91
N SER A 89 -15.06 12.50 19.83
CA SER A 89 -15.50 12.22 18.45
C SER A 89 -15.09 10.83 17.95
N GLY A 90 -14.30 10.10 18.74
CA GLY A 90 -13.56 8.93 18.27
C GLY A 90 -12.35 9.35 17.44
N SER A 91 -11.61 8.35 16.95
CA SER A 91 -10.47 8.58 16.06
C SER A 91 -10.95 9.04 14.68
N ASP A 92 -10.34 10.06 14.12
CA ASP A 92 -10.61 10.54 12.76
C ASP A 92 -10.12 9.51 11.74
N LEU A 93 -11.06 8.92 10.98
CA LEU A 93 -10.76 7.94 9.93
C LEU A 93 -10.23 8.59 8.65
N ASN A 94 -10.46 9.90 8.45
CA ASN A 94 -10.14 10.64 7.24
C ASN A 94 -9.00 11.64 7.47
N MET A 95 -8.05 11.27 8.33
CA MET A 95 -6.92 12.13 8.68
C MET A 95 -5.88 12.13 7.54
N GLU A 96 -5.96 13.12 6.63
CA GLU A 96 -4.87 13.45 5.68
C GLU A 96 -3.62 13.81 6.50
N GLY A 97 -2.57 13.00 6.40
CA GLY A 97 -1.32 13.12 7.16
C GLY A 97 -1.18 12.19 8.38
N GLY A 98 -2.14 11.30 8.63
CA GLY A 98 -2.05 10.31 9.72
C GLY A 98 -1.01 9.21 9.46
N LEU A 99 -0.77 8.34 10.46
CA LEU A 99 0.15 7.20 10.41
C LEU A 99 0.05 6.37 9.10
N GLY A 100 -1.11 6.38 8.43
CA GLY A 100 -1.37 5.71 7.15
C GLY A 100 -0.56 6.24 5.95
N GLU A 101 -0.26 7.53 5.88
CA GLU A 101 0.55 8.07 4.77
C GLU A 101 2.00 7.60 4.88
N SER A 102 2.52 7.50 6.11
CA SER A 102 3.84 6.93 6.35
C SER A 102 3.84 5.41 6.22
N ALA A 103 2.77 4.73 6.65
CA ALA A 103 2.71 3.26 6.67
C ALA A 103 2.47 2.62 5.29
N ILE A 104 1.90 3.33 4.32
CA ILE A 104 1.79 2.86 2.92
C ILE A 104 3.02 3.32 2.11
N THR A 105 3.49 4.55 2.33
CA THR A 105 4.67 5.06 1.63
C THR A 105 5.95 4.35 2.05
N ALA A 106 6.13 3.99 3.33
CA ALA A 106 7.34 3.33 3.82
C ALA A 106 7.58 1.92 3.21
N PRO A 107 6.62 0.99 3.16
CA PRO A 107 6.82 -0.32 2.52
C PRO A 107 6.94 -0.21 1.01
N ILE A 108 6.23 0.70 0.35
CA ILE A 108 6.39 0.95 -1.10
C ILE A 108 7.78 1.50 -1.39
N ARG A 109 8.26 2.46 -0.60
CA ARG A 109 9.61 3.03 -0.72
C ARG A 109 10.69 2.02 -0.34
N GLY A 110 10.44 1.17 0.65
CA GLY A 110 11.31 0.05 1.02
C GLY A 110 11.44 -0.96 -0.12
N PHE A 111 10.33 -1.36 -0.72
CA PHE A 111 10.31 -2.23 -1.89
C PHE A 111 11.04 -1.58 -3.09
N TYR A 112 10.79 -0.30 -3.36
CA TYR A 112 11.48 0.44 -4.42
C TYR A 112 13.01 0.50 -4.22
N LEU A 113 13.47 0.71 -2.99
CA LEU A 113 14.90 0.71 -2.66
C LEU A 113 15.52 -0.68 -2.80
N VAL A 114 14.81 -1.73 -2.39
CA VAL A 114 15.25 -3.12 -2.57
C VAL A 114 15.31 -3.49 -4.05
N TRP A 115 14.33 -3.05 -4.84
CA TRP A 115 14.28 -3.22 -6.29
C TRP A 115 15.46 -2.55 -7.00
N ILE A 116 15.78 -1.29 -6.69
CA ILE A 116 16.87 -0.58 -7.39
C ILE A 116 18.25 -1.03 -6.95
N ASN A 117 18.47 -1.30 -5.66
CA ASN A 117 19.81 -1.57 -5.15
C ASN A 117 20.22 -3.04 -5.24
N PHE A 118 19.25 -3.97 -5.29
CA PHE A 118 19.56 -5.41 -5.22
C PHE A 118 18.94 -6.21 -6.36
N LEU A 119 17.61 -6.17 -6.55
CA LEU A 119 16.96 -7.06 -7.52
C LEU A 119 17.14 -6.61 -8.98
N GLY A 120 16.89 -5.34 -9.27
CA GLY A 120 16.97 -4.75 -10.62
C GLY A 120 18.33 -4.96 -11.27
N PRO A 121 19.45 -4.64 -10.60
CA PRO A 121 20.78 -4.92 -11.11
C PRO A 121 21.01 -6.40 -11.39
N TRP A 122 20.48 -7.33 -10.59
CA TRP A 122 20.66 -8.78 -10.79
C TRP A 122 19.83 -9.34 -11.95
N PHE A 123 18.58 -8.89 -12.11
CA PHE A 123 17.68 -9.31 -13.19
C PHE A 123 18.08 -8.76 -14.56
N PHE A 124 18.65 -7.56 -14.59
CA PHE A 124 19.00 -6.86 -15.83
C PHE A 124 20.49 -6.53 -15.88
N GLN A 125 21.35 -7.41 -15.33
CA GLN A 125 22.77 -7.35 -15.64
C GLN A 125 22.88 -7.44 -17.17
N SER A 126 23.20 -6.34 -17.83
CA SER A 126 23.72 -6.39 -19.19
C SER A 126 24.87 -7.37 -19.12
N ALA A 127 24.77 -8.48 -19.88
CA ALA A 127 25.84 -9.45 -19.99
C ALA A 127 27.14 -8.65 -20.13
N PRO A 128 28.16 -8.89 -19.27
CA PRO A 128 29.37 -8.07 -19.29
C PRO A 128 29.80 -8.00 -20.74
N GLU A 129 29.80 -6.79 -21.33
CA GLU A 129 30.29 -6.59 -22.69
C GLU A 129 31.65 -7.28 -22.68
N GLN A 130 31.73 -8.43 -23.34
CA GLN A 130 32.97 -9.17 -23.40
C GLN A 130 33.95 -8.13 -23.93
N PRO A 131 35.05 -7.85 -23.22
CA PRO A 131 35.93 -6.81 -23.65
C PRO A 131 36.38 -7.23 -25.04
N GLU A 132 35.90 -6.51 -26.04
CA GLU A 132 36.44 -6.50 -27.38
C GLU A 132 37.84 -5.89 -27.20
N VAL A 133 38.75 -6.67 -26.59
CA VAL A 133 40.18 -6.48 -26.68
C VAL A 133 40.49 -6.83 -28.11
N SER A 134 40.09 -5.92 -29.00
CA SER A 134 40.80 -5.47 -30.16
C SER A 134 41.89 -6.46 -30.50
N GLU A 135 41.65 -7.32 -31.48
CA GLU A 135 42.69 -8.21 -32.04
C GLU A 135 44.01 -7.46 -32.26
N LYS A 136 43.95 -6.14 -32.48
CA LYS A 136 45.11 -5.23 -32.55
C LYS A 136 45.90 -5.14 -31.24
N LYS A 137 45.26 -5.08 -30.06
CA LYS A 137 45.93 -5.14 -28.74
C LYS A 137 46.56 -6.50 -28.48
N GLN A 138 45.88 -7.60 -28.83
CA GLN A 138 46.46 -8.95 -28.71
C GLN A 138 47.67 -9.13 -29.65
N LYS A 139 47.55 -8.79 -30.93
CA LYS A 139 48.68 -8.78 -31.89
C LYS A 139 49.82 -7.84 -31.44
N LYS A 140 49.52 -6.71 -30.79
CA LYS A 140 50.55 -5.79 -30.28
C LYS A 140 51.30 -6.40 -29.08
N MET A 141 50.60 -7.13 -28.21
CA MET A 141 51.22 -7.84 -27.10
C MET A 141 52.07 -9.03 -27.59
N GLU A 142 51.57 -9.81 -28.54
CA GLU A 142 52.34 -10.89 -29.18
C GLU A 142 53.60 -10.38 -29.86
N ARG A 143 53.51 -9.25 -30.59
CA ARG A 143 54.68 -8.60 -31.19
C ARG A 143 55.68 -8.09 -30.16
N ARG A 144 55.24 -7.74 -28.94
CA ARG A 144 56.15 -7.36 -27.84
C ARG A 144 56.80 -8.57 -27.21
N MET A 145 56.05 -9.66 -26.99
CA MET A 145 56.59 -10.91 -26.45
C MET A 145 57.65 -11.53 -27.38
N LYS A 146 57.42 -11.54 -28.70
CA LYS A 146 58.42 -11.99 -29.70
C LYS A 146 59.68 -11.12 -29.81
N ARG A 147 59.71 -9.94 -29.17
CA ARG A 147 60.90 -9.08 -29.11
C ARG A 147 61.68 -9.24 -27.81
N LEU A 148 61.09 -9.89 -26.81
CA LEU A 148 61.63 -10.06 -25.46
C LEU A 148 62.13 -11.50 -25.20
N GLY A 149 61.78 -12.44 -26.08
CA GLY A 149 62.42 -13.76 -26.17
C GLY A 149 63.25 -13.84 -27.44
#